data_AF-A0A533RZB3-F1
#
_entry.id   AF-A0A533RZB3-F1
#
_cell.length_a   1.000
_cell.length_b   1.000
_cell.length_c   1.000
_cell.angle_alpha   90.00
_cell.angle_beta   90.00
_cell.angle_gamma   90.00
#
_symmetry.space_group_name_H-M   'P 1'
#
loop_
_entity.id
_entity.type
_entity.pdbx_description
1 polymer ?
#
loop_
_entity_poly.entity_id
_entity_poly.type
_entity_poly.pdbx_seq_one_letter_code
_entity_poly.pdbx_strand_id
1 'polypeptide(L)'
;FTPVLKEGRVEAALVADRYMPMWTLRRLEEIRKGFEEYKQTEILKKPIKSSYIFPLLFVSILITFAAIWFGFYLARTITEPIEALADATHRVAAGDLDFELKAATGDEMGKLVRAFNQMTGDLRQSRAHVEAAQETLKSANTELESRRIHMEAVLGRITAGVVGTDPSGVITTINPAAAKLLGLKGETIGHSYKNVLSPEIARSMEAIVAQKKKERVDTVEEQMEIPGEQFAHTVMVHITTLRGEDGGIMGYVAVLNDLTDVVRAQRARAWREVARRVAHEIKNPLTPIQLSAQRLRRRYADLLETGDGEVLDESTRTIIAQVDGLKYMVNEFSRFAKLPESRPAPAQFNPVVEEVAGLYRT
;
A
#
# COMPACT_ATOMS: atom_id res chain seq x y z
N PHE A 1 136.78 -2.88 46.19
CA PHE A 1 138.06 -3.57 45.98
C PHE A 1 139.02 -2.60 45.32
N THR A 2 140.16 -2.31 45.95
CA THR A 2 141.21 -1.45 45.39
C THR A 2 142.57 -2.14 45.60
N PRO A 3 143.36 -2.45 44.55
CA PRO A 3 144.63 -3.17 44.70
C PRO A 3 145.77 -2.27 45.25
N VAL A 4 146.65 -2.84 46.07
CA VAL A 4 147.86 -2.20 46.63
C VAL A 4 149.09 -2.83 45.97
N LEU A 5 149.95 -1.99 45.39
CA LEU A 5 151.11 -2.38 44.56
C LEU A 5 152.43 -2.10 45.29
N LYS A 6 153.39 -3.02 45.23
CA LYS A 6 154.79 -2.83 45.64
C LYS A 6 155.72 -3.33 44.53
N GLU A 7 156.69 -2.52 44.12
CA GLU A 7 157.59 -2.77 42.96
C GLU A 7 156.85 -3.20 41.67
N GLY A 8 155.69 -2.59 41.41
CA GLY A 8 154.91 -2.86 40.20
C GLY A 8 154.15 -4.19 40.20
N ARG A 9 154.12 -4.94 41.32
CA ARG A 9 153.30 -6.15 41.50
C ARG A 9 152.27 -5.95 42.62
N VAL A 10 151.07 -6.49 42.42
CA VAL A 10 149.98 -6.40 43.40
C VAL A 10 150.30 -7.34 44.55
N GLU A 11 150.58 -6.79 45.73
CA GLU A 11 150.86 -7.58 46.94
C GLU A 11 149.59 -7.81 47.79
N ALA A 12 148.59 -6.92 47.70
CA ALA A 12 147.35 -7.05 48.46
C ALA A 12 146.18 -6.30 47.80
N ALA A 13 144.94 -6.55 48.23
CA ALA A 13 143.76 -5.78 47.84
C ALA A 13 143.00 -5.28 49.06
N LEU A 14 142.62 -4.00 49.06
CA LEU A 14 141.74 -3.41 50.06
C LEU A 14 140.28 -3.76 49.74
N VAL A 15 139.63 -4.48 50.65
CA VAL A 15 138.19 -4.78 50.60
C VAL A 15 137.50 -3.92 51.65
N ALA A 16 136.56 -3.08 51.20
CA ALA A 16 135.63 -2.42 52.10
C ALA A 16 134.33 -3.23 52.10
N ASP A 17 134.00 -3.82 53.25
CA ASP A 17 132.72 -4.50 53.47
C ASP A 17 131.87 -3.64 54.42
N ARG A 18 130.54 -3.66 54.24
CA ARG A 18 129.60 -2.95 55.12
C ARG A 18 128.69 -3.98 55.77
N TYR A 19 128.85 -4.12 57.09
CA TYR A 19 128.04 -5.02 57.90
C TYR A 19 126.56 -4.60 57.84
N MET A 20 125.74 -5.35 57.10
CA MET A 20 124.28 -5.19 57.13
C MET A 20 123.73 -6.03 58.30
N PRO A 21 123.10 -5.41 59.30
CA PRO A 21 122.56 -6.15 60.43
C PRO A 21 121.44 -7.10 59.95
N MET A 22 121.40 -8.31 60.52
CA MET A 22 120.51 -9.40 60.09
C MET A 22 119.02 -9.04 60.04
N TRP A 23 118.55 -8.09 60.86
CA TRP A 23 117.15 -7.62 60.82
C TRP A 23 116.80 -6.91 59.50
N THR A 24 117.77 -6.23 58.88
CA THR A 24 117.55 -5.52 57.61
C THR A 24 117.40 -6.53 56.47
N LEU A 25 118.23 -7.58 56.46
CA LEU A 25 118.12 -8.67 55.50
C LEU A 25 116.78 -9.40 55.63
N ARG A 26 116.35 -9.74 56.86
CA ARG A 26 115.03 -10.35 57.11
C ARG A 26 113.88 -9.46 56.60
N ARG A 27 113.92 -8.16 56.90
CA ARG A 27 112.88 -7.21 56.46
C ARG A 27 112.84 -7.04 54.94
N LEU A 28 114.00 -7.05 54.29
CA LEU A 28 114.10 -6.95 52.83
C LEU A 28 113.57 -8.23 52.15
N GLU A 29 113.79 -9.38 52.78
CA GLU A 29 113.26 -10.67 52.34
C GLU A 29 111.73 -10.78 52.54
N GLU A 30 111.20 -10.27 53.66
CA GLU A 30 109.75 -10.15 53.89
C GLU A 30 109.09 -9.21 52.86
N ILE A 31 109.67 -8.04 52.58
CA ILE A 31 109.15 -7.11 51.58
C ILE A 31 109.20 -7.74 50.18
N ARG A 32 110.32 -8.38 49.83
CA ARG A 32 110.45 -9.08 48.55
C ARG A 32 109.39 -10.17 48.41
N LYS A 33 109.18 -10.98 49.45
CA LYS A 33 108.17 -12.03 49.47
C LYS A 33 106.75 -11.46 49.35
N GLY A 34 106.42 -10.42 50.11
CA GLY A 34 105.12 -9.75 50.02
C GLY A 34 104.86 -9.09 48.66
N PHE A 35 105.89 -8.52 48.03
CA PHE A 35 105.80 -7.98 46.68
C PHE A 35 105.64 -9.09 45.62
N GLU A 36 106.35 -10.21 45.76
CA GLU A 36 106.17 -11.40 44.91
C GLU A 36 104.75 -11.98 45.04
N GLU A 37 104.23 -12.11 46.26
CA GLU A 37 102.85 -12.56 46.54
C GLU A 37 101.79 -11.58 45.98
N TYR A 38 101.99 -10.28 46.17
CA TYR A 38 101.12 -9.26 45.59
C TYR A 38 101.11 -9.33 44.06
N LYS A 39 102.30 -9.41 43.44
CA LYS A 39 102.45 -9.49 41.97
C LYS A 39 101.81 -10.77 41.42
N GLN A 40 101.96 -11.90 42.10
CA GLN A 40 101.27 -13.15 41.74
C GLN A 40 99.75 -12.99 41.81
N THR A 41 99.22 -12.34 42.85
CA THR A 41 97.78 -12.07 43.01
C THR A 41 97.26 -11.07 41.97
N GLU A 42 98.03 -10.04 41.64
CA GLU A 42 97.68 -9.01 40.66
C GLU A 42 97.56 -9.59 39.24
N ILE A 43 98.45 -10.52 38.89
CA ILE A 43 98.39 -11.26 37.61
C ILE A 43 97.10 -12.08 37.49
N LEU A 44 96.61 -12.65 38.60
CA LEU A 44 95.38 -13.47 38.63
C LEU A 44 94.09 -12.64 38.56
N LYS A 45 94.09 -11.35 38.93
CA LYS A 45 92.88 -10.51 38.94
C LYS A 45 92.24 -10.33 37.55
N LYS A 46 93.06 -10.14 36.50
CA LYS A 46 92.58 -9.92 35.13
C LYS A 46 91.87 -11.15 34.52
N PRO A 47 92.46 -12.36 34.52
CA PRO A 47 91.79 -13.56 34.00
C PRO A 47 90.55 -13.92 34.79
N ILE A 48 90.54 -13.73 36.12
CA ILE A 48 89.34 -13.95 36.95
C ILE A 48 88.21 -13.01 36.53
N LYS A 49 88.46 -11.70 36.41
CA LYS A 49 87.44 -10.73 35.94
C LYS A 49 86.92 -11.08 34.54
N SER A 50 87.83 -11.43 33.63
CA SER A 50 87.46 -11.82 32.26
C SER A 50 86.60 -13.08 32.22
N SER A 51 86.89 -14.05 33.10
CA SER A 51 86.13 -15.31 33.20
C SER A 51 84.67 -15.10 33.62
N TYR A 52 84.34 -14.02 34.32
CA TYR A 52 82.95 -13.68 34.68
C TYR A 52 82.26 -12.78 33.65
N ILE A 53 83.00 -11.86 33.02
CA ILE A 53 82.42 -10.91 32.04
C ILE A 53 81.98 -11.63 30.76
N PHE A 54 82.76 -12.60 30.24
CA PHE A 54 82.41 -13.28 28.99
C PHE A 54 81.10 -14.09 29.07
N PRO A 55 80.87 -14.94 30.09
CA PRO A 55 79.59 -15.63 30.24
C PRO A 55 78.42 -14.66 30.44
N LEU A 56 78.61 -13.59 31.21
CA LEU A 56 77.57 -12.59 31.45
C LEU A 56 77.17 -11.88 30.15
N LEU A 57 78.14 -11.48 29.32
CA LEU A 57 77.87 -10.88 28.01
C LEU A 57 77.18 -11.88 27.08
N PHE A 58 77.65 -13.13 27.06
CA PHE A 58 77.06 -14.18 26.22
C PHE A 58 75.58 -14.41 26.57
N VAL A 59 75.26 -14.57 27.87
CA VAL A 59 73.88 -14.73 28.34
C VAL A 59 73.04 -13.50 28.02
N SER A 60 73.60 -12.29 28.20
CA SER A 60 72.91 -11.04 27.90
C SER A 60 72.55 -10.91 26.40
N ILE A 61 73.48 -11.29 25.50
CA ILE A 61 73.24 -11.34 24.06
C ILE A 61 72.18 -12.40 23.72
N LEU A 62 72.26 -13.59 24.33
CA LEU A 62 71.30 -14.66 24.11
C LEU A 62 69.87 -14.23 24.48
N ILE A 63 69.71 -13.58 25.64
CA ILE A 63 68.43 -13.03 26.10
C ILE A 63 67.92 -11.96 25.12
N THR A 64 68.80 -11.07 24.66
CA THR A 64 68.44 -10.03 23.69
C THR A 64 67.94 -10.64 22.39
N PHE A 65 68.64 -11.66 21.89
CA PHE A 65 68.23 -12.37 20.67
C PHE A 65 66.90 -13.11 20.84
N ALA A 66 66.71 -13.81 21.97
CA ALA A 66 65.46 -14.49 22.28
C ALA A 66 64.29 -13.51 22.39
N ALA A 67 64.50 -12.33 22.98
CA ALA A 67 63.48 -11.28 23.08
C ALA A 67 63.07 -10.74 21.71
N ILE A 68 64.04 -10.50 20.80
CA ILE A 68 63.76 -10.07 19.43
C ILE A 68 62.98 -11.15 18.67
N TRP A 69 63.42 -12.41 18.76
CA TRP A 69 62.74 -13.54 18.12
C TRP A 69 61.31 -13.72 18.63
N PHE A 70 61.11 -13.64 19.95
CA PHE A 70 59.79 -13.72 20.56
C PHE A 70 58.89 -12.55 20.14
N GLY A 71 59.45 -11.34 19.99
CA GLY A 71 58.72 -10.18 19.46
C GLY A 71 58.20 -10.43 18.03
N PHE A 72 59.04 -10.94 17.14
CA PHE A 72 58.60 -11.31 15.79
C PHE A 72 57.57 -12.45 15.77
N TYR A 73 57.72 -13.43 16.66
CA TYR A 73 56.76 -14.52 16.82
C TYR A 73 55.38 -14.00 17.27
N LEU A 74 55.35 -13.09 18.25
CA LEU A 74 54.11 -12.50 18.76
C LEU A 74 53.43 -11.59 17.72
N ALA A 75 54.21 -10.82 16.96
CA ALA A 75 53.70 -9.99 15.87
C ALA A 75 52.94 -10.83 14.82
N ARG A 76 53.52 -11.94 14.38
CA ARG A 76 52.89 -12.84 13.39
C ARG A 76 51.71 -13.63 13.96
N THR A 77 51.77 -14.02 15.23
CA THR A 77 50.74 -14.90 15.82
C THR A 77 49.51 -14.12 16.31
N ILE A 78 49.69 -12.86 16.72
CA ILE A 78 48.63 -12.05 17.33
C ILE A 78 48.33 -10.78 16.53
N THR A 79 49.35 -10.02 16.15
CA THR A 79 49.13 -8.67 15.56
C THR A 79 48.57 -8.77 14.13
N GLU A 80 49.14 -9.61 13.28
CA GLU A 80 48.68 -9.79 11.89
C GLU A 80 47.20 -10.24 11.79
N PRO A 81 46.73 -11.27 12.54
CA PRO A 81 45.31 -11.66 12.51
C PRO A 81 44.34 -10.59 13.03
N ILE A 82 44.75 -9.80 14.04
CA ILE A 82 43.91 -8.72 14.60
C ILE A 82 43.74 -7.61 13.57
N GLU A 83 44.82 -7.20 12.90
CA GLU A 83 44.78 -6.20 11.83
C GLU A 83 43.89 -6.69 10.67
N ALA A 84 44.05 -7.95 10.25
CA ALA A 84 43.21 -8.54 9.22
C ALA A 84 41.72 -8.58 9.60
N LEU A 85 41.39 -8.83 10.88
CA LEU A 85 40.01 -8.81 11.37
C LEU A 85 39.45 -7.38 11.44
N ALA A 86 40.26 -6.39 11.82
CA ALA A 86 39.86 -4.99 11.82
C ALA A 86 39.53 -4.53 10.38
N ASP A 87 40.39 -4.85 9.42
CA ASP A 87 40.16 -4.55 8.00
C ASP A 87 38.91 -5.26 7.47
N ALA A 88 38.73 -6.54 7.81
CA ALA A 88 37.54 -7.30 7.44
C ALA A 88 36.26 -6.64 7.98
N THR A 89 36.29 -6.20 9.24
CA THR A 89 35.15 -5.53 9.89
C THR A 89 34.81 -4.20 9.21
N HIS A 90 35.82 -3.42 8.83
CA HIS A 90 35.62 -2.19 8.06
C HIS A 90 34.99 -2.45 6.69
N ARG A 91 35.38 -3.52 5.99
CA ARG A 91 34.79 -3.91 4.71
C ARG A 91 33.33 -4.33 4.83
N VAL A 92 33.01 -5.14 5.83
CA VAL A 92 31.62 -5.54 6.13
C VAL A 92 30.77 -4.31 6.46
N ALA A 93 31.30 -3.36 7.23
CA ALA A 93 30.61 -2.09 7.52
C ALA A 93 30.40 -1.20 6.28
N ALA A 94 31.30 -1.29 5.29
CA ALA A 94 31.16 -0.62 3.99
C ALA A 94 30.18 -1.33 3.04
N GLY A 95 29.64 -2.50 3.43
CA GLY A 95 28.62 -3.24 2.68
C GLY A 95 29.12 -4.45 1.90
N ASP A 96 30.40 -4.81 2.01
CA ASP A 96 30.99 -5.99 1.38
C ASP A 96 30.81 -7.23 2.26
N LEU A 97 29.67 -7.91 2.10
CA LEU A 97 29.29 -9.10 2.89
C LEU A 97 29.75 -10.42 2.27
N ASP A 98 30.32 -10.41 1.07
CA ASP A 98 30.82 -11.62 0.40
C ASP A 98 32.28 -11.93 0.75
N PHE A 99 32.90 -11.06 1.55
CA PHE A 99 34.26 -11.28 2.04
C PHE A 99 34.28 -12.32 3.16
N GLU A 100 35.07 -13.37 2.97
CA GLU A 100 35.35 -14.38 3.98
C GLU A 100 36.82 -14.30 4.44
N LEU A 101 37.00 -14.18 5.75
CA LEU A 101 38.33 -14.21 6.35
C LEU A 101 38.77 -15.68 6.54
N LYS A 102 39.90 -16.06 5.95
CA LYS A 102 40.41 -17.43 6.06
C LYS A 102 40.95 -17.71 7.47
N ALA A 103 40.42 -18.73 8.15
CA ALA A 103 40.92 -19.14 9.45
C ALA A 103 42.26 -19.88 9.29
N ALA A 104 43.35 -19.28 9.77
CA ALA A 104 44.70 -19.85 9.66
C ALA A 104 45.08 -20.78 10.83
N THR A 105 44.38 -20.71 11.97
CA THR A 105 44.77 -21.40 13.22
C THR A 105 43.58 -22.03 13.97
N GLY A 106 43.87 -23.08 14.75
CA GLY A 106 42.89 -23.82 15.57
C GLY A 106 42.71 -23.30 17.00
N ASP A 107 43.30 -22.15 17.30
CA ASP A 107 43.32 -21.48 18.61
C ASP A 107 42.12 -20.54 18.81
N GLU A 108 42.19 -19.70 19.85
CA GLU A 108 41.20 -18.66 20.17
C GLU A 108 40.98 -17.68 19.02
N MET A 109 42.04 -17.35 18.27
CA MET A 109 41.92 -16.48 17.09
C MET A 109 41.10 -17.15 16.00
N GLY A 110 41.33 -18.45 15.77
CA GLY A 110 40.48 -19.24 14.89
C GLY A 110 39.00 -19.25 15.28
N LYS A 111 38.68 -19.28 16.59
CA LYS A 111 37.29 -19.17 17.06
C LYS A 111 36.67 -17.81 16.72
N LEU A 112 37.43 -16.72 16.89
CA LEU A 112 36.97 -15.37 16.58
C LEU A 112 36.71 -15.19 15.08
N VAL A 113 37.61 -15.68 14.22
CA VAL A 113 37.42 -15.66 12.76
C VAL A 113 36.16 -16.43 12.34
N ARG A 114 35.91 -17.61 12.93
CA ARG A 114 34.68 -18.37 12.67
C ARG A 114 33.43 -17.62 13.11
N ALA A 115 33.44 -17.02 14.30
CA ALA A 115 32.32 -16.21 14.78
C ALA A 115 32.05 -14.99 13.89
N PHE A 116 33.11 -14.33 13.42
CA PHE A 116 33.01 -13.21 12.47
C PHE A 116 32.42 -13.63 11.13
N ASN A 117 32.90 -14.73 10.54
CA ASN A 117 32.36 -15.24 9.28
C ASN A 117 30.89 -15.67 9.43
N GLN A 118 30.52 -16.27 10.57
CA GLN A 118 29.12 -16.61 10.85
C GLN A 118 28.23 -15.36 10.93
N MET A 119 28.64 -14.34 11.69
CA MET A 119 27.92 -13.06 11.76
C MET A 119 27.76 -12.42 10.38
N THR A 120 28.80 -12.44 9.55
CA THR A 120 28.76 -11.88 8.18
C THR A 120 27.81 -12.68 7.29
N GLY A 121 27.79 -14.00 7.42
CA GLY A 121 26.82 -14.89 6.76
C GLY A 121 25.38 -14.58 7.17
N ASP A 122 25.13 -14.42 8.48
CA ASP A 122 23.82 -14.07 9.02
C ASP A 122 23.34 -12.70 8.53
N LEU A 123 24.23 -11.71 8.47
CA LEU A 123 23.94 -10.38 7.91
C LEU A 123 23.59 -10.45 6.43
N ARG A 124 24.34 -11.22 5.63
CA ARG A 124 24.06 -11.42 4.20
C ARG A 124 22.68 -12.06 4.00
N GLN A 125 22.38 -13.10 4.77
CA GLN A 125 21.08 -13.76 4.71
C GLN A 125 19.93 -12.83 5.13
N SER A 126 20.13 -12.05 6.20
CA SER A 126 19.15 -11.06 6.65
C SER A 126 18.86 -10.02 5.58
N ARG A 127 19.91 -9.48 4.94
CA ARG A 127 19.77 -8.51 3.85
C ARG A 127 19.02 -9.10 2.66
N ALA A 128 19.37 -10.31 2.22
CA ALA A 128 18.67 -10.99 1.12
C ALA A 128 17.18 -11.22 1.45
N HIS A 129 16.86 -11.57 2.70
CA HIS A 129 15.47 -11.73 3.14
C HIS A 129 14.71 -10.39 3.15
N VAL A 130 15.35 -9.30 3.60
CA VAL A 130 14.74 -7.96 3.57
C VAL A 130 14.50 -7.51 2.13
N GLU A 131 15.46 -7.70 1.22
CA GLU A 131 15.32 -7.35 -0.20
C GLU A 131 14.17 -8.15 -0.85
N ALA A 132 14.08 -9.47 -0.61
CA ALA A 132 13.00 -10.30 -1.11
C ALA A 132 11.61 -9.89 -0.56
N ALA A 133 11.56 -9.55 0.74
CA ALA A 133 10.33 -9.06 1.37
C ALA A 133 9.90 -7.70 0.79
N GLN A 134 10.85 -6.80 0.53
CA GLN A 134 10.56 -5.51 -0.12
C GLN A 134 10.03 -5.68 -1.54
N GLU A 135 10.60 -6.59 -2.33
CA GLU A 135 10.12 -6.87 -3.69
C GLU A 135 8.70 -7.45 -3.67
N THR A 136 8.42 -8.37 -2.75
CA THR A 136 7.08 -8.95 -2.55
C THR A 136 6.07 -7.88 -2.15
N LEU A 137 6.42 -7.03 -1.18
CA LEU A 137 5.55 -5.94 -0.71
C LEU A 137 5.27 -4.92 -1.82
N LYS A 138 6.29 -4.56 -2.60
CA LYS A 138 6.13 -3.67 -3.76
C LYS A 138 5.16 -4.25 -4.77
N SER A 139 5.31 -5.53 -5.11
CA SER A 139 4.43 -6.22 -6.05
C SER A 139 2.98 -6.28 -5.54
N ALA A 140 2.78 -6.66 -4.28
CA ALA A 140 1.46 -6.67 -3.64
C ALA A 140 0.80 -5.28 -3.63
N ASN A 141 1.56 -4.22 -3.34
CA ASN A 141 1.05 -2.85 -3.34
C ASN A 141 0.63 -2.40 -4.75
N THR A 142 1.43 -2.71 -5.79
CA THR A 142 1.05 -2.41 -7.17
C THR A 142 -0.22 -3.16 -7.60
N GLU A 143 -0.41 -4.39 -7.15
CA GLU A 143 -1.63 -5.15 -7.42
C GLU A 143 -2.85 -4.55 -6.70
N LEU A 144 -2.70 -4.17 -5.43
CA LEU A 144 -3.74 -3.51 -4.66
C LEU A 144 -4.17 -2.19 -5.30
N GLU A 145 -3.23 -1.39 -5.78
CA GLU A 145 -3.55 -0.13 -6.46
C GLU A 145 -4.28 -0.38 -7.79
N SER A 146 -3.88 -1.39 -8.56
CA SER A 146 -4.59 -1.79 -9.79
C SER A 146 -6.03 -2.23 -9.50
N ARG A 147 -6.24 -3.02 -8.43
CA ARG A 147 -7.58 -3.43 -7.97
C ARG A 147 -8.41 -2.23 -7.52
N ARG A 148 -7.79 -1.27 -6.80
CA ARG A 148 -8.42 -0.02 -6.35
C ARG A 148 -8.90 0.81 -7.54
N ILE A 149 -8.01 1.09 -8.50
CA ILE A 149 -8.32 1.85 -9.71
C ILE A 149 -9.41 1.15 -10.53
N HIS A 150 -9.34 -0.17 -10.68
CA HIS A 150 -10.36 -0.93 -11.40
C HIS A 150 -11.74 -0.77 -10.74
N MET A 151 -11.81 -0.89 -9.41
CA MET A 151 -13.06 -0.73 -8.66
C MET A 151 -13.61 0.69 -8.77
N GLU A 152 -12.75 1.71 -8.67
CA GLU A 152 -13.14 3.12 -8.87
C GLU A 152 -13.68 3.36 -10.29
N ALA A 153 -13.04 2.78 -11.32
CA ALA A 153 -13.48 2.89 -12.71
C ALA A 153 -14.83 2.19 -12.95
N VAL A 154 -15.04 1.01 -12.35
CA VAL A 154 -16.31 0.28 -12.41
C VAL A 154 -17.41 1.09 -11.71
N LEU A 155 -17.21 1.52 -10.47
CA LEU A 155 -18.19 2.31 -9.72
C LEU A 155 -18.50 3.64 -10.40
N GLY A 156 -17.51 4.27 -11.04
CA GLY A 156 -17.67 5.52 -11.79
C GLY A 156 -18.49 5.41 -13.07
N ARG A 157 -18.63 4.21 -13.66
CA ARG A 157 -19.36 3.99 -14.93
C ARG A 157 -20.72 3.32 -14.76
N ILE A 158 -21.02 2.75 -13.59
CA ILE A 158 -22.32 2.14 -13.32
C ILE A 158 -23.40 3.23 -13.28
N THR A 159 -24.53 2.97 -13.96
CA THR A 159 -25.69 3.87 -14.01
C THR A 159 -26.50 3.88 -12.72
N ALA A 160 -26.50 2.77 -11.97
CA ALA A 160 -27.06 2.71 -10.64
C ALA A 160 -26.24 3.54 -9.64
N GLY A 161 -26.92 4.26 -8.76
CA GLY A 161 -26.29 4.93 -7.63
C GLY A 161 -25.80 3.93 -6.60
N VAL A 162 -24.59 4.12 -6.07
CA VAL A 162 -24.05 3.32 -4.97
C VAL A 162 -23.58 4.25 -3.87
N VAL A 163 -24.05 4.01 -2.64
CA VAL A 163 -23.66 4.72 -1.42
C VAL A 163 -23.24 3.71 -0.38
N GLY A 164 -22.01 3.81 0.12
CA GLY A 164 -21.51 3.06 1.26
C GLY A 164 -21.51 3.94 2.50
N THR A 165 -21.88 3.36 3.65
CA THR A 165 -21.75 4.00 4.96
C THR A 165 -21.05 3.09 5.94
N ASP A 166 -20.45 3.67 6.97
CA ASP A 166 -20.02 2.95 8.17
C ASP A 166 -21.24 2.51 9.04
N PRO A 167 -21.05 1.84 10.19
CA PRO A 167 -22.15 1.44 11.07
C PRO A 167 -22.87 2.62 11.75
N SER A 168 -22.25 3.80 11.78
CA SER A 168 -22.81 5.02 12.38
C SER A 168 -23.63 5.85 11.38
N GLY A 169 -23.57 5.51 10.09
CA GLY A 169 -24.25 6.23 9.01
C GLY A 169 -23.44 7.36 8.40
N VAL A 170 -22.11 7.36 8.57
CA VAL A 170 -21.19 8.25 7.87
C VAL A 170 -20.90 7.69 6.49
N ILE A 171 -21.05 8.53 5.45
CA ILE A 171 -20.82 8.14 4.05
C ILE A 171 -19.34 7.87 3.84
N THR A 172 -18.99 6.64 3.47
CA THR A 172 -17.61 6.21 3.16
C THR A 172 -17.33 6.22 1.67
N THR A 173 -18.33 5.90 0.85
CA THR A 173 -18.20 5.83 -0.61
C THR A 173 -19.48 6.36 -1.25
N ILE A 174 -19.36 7.11 -2.34
CA ILE A 174 -20.49 7.50 -3.19
C ILE A 174 -20.04 7.54 -4.64
N ASN A 175 -20.82 6.95 -5.55
CA ASN A 175 -20.52 7.05 -6.98
C ASN A 175 -21.19 8.27 -7.62
N PRO A 176 -20.73 8.71 -8.82
CA PRO A 176 -21.29 9.88 -9.50
C PRO A 176 -22.78 9.76 -9.81
N ALA A 177 -23.26 8.54 -10.12
CA ALA A 177 -24.67 8.28 -10.36
C ALA A 177 -25.52 8.59 -9.11
N ALA A 178 -25.13 8.09 -7.93
CA ALA A 178 -25.82 8.39 -6.67
C ALA A 178 -25.79 9.87 -6.33
N ALA A 179 -24.64 10.54 -6.48
CA ALA A 179 -24.52 11.97 -6.21
C ALA A 179 -25.48 12.80 -7.08
N LYS A 180 -25.59 12.46 -8.38
CA LYS A 180 -26.53 13.11 -9.30
C LYS A 180 -27.99 12.82 -8.94
N LEU A 181 -28.32 11.57 -8.66
CA LEU A 181 -29.68 11.11 -8.36
C LEU A 181 -30.20 11.73 -7.05
N LEU A 182 -29.33 11.85 -6.05
CA LEU A 182 -29.63 12.45 -4.74
C LEU A 182 -29.49 13.98 -4.71
N GLY A 183 -29.10 14.61 -5.83
CA GLY A 183 -28.97 16.06 -5.95
C GLY A 183 -27.82 16.66 -5.10
N LEU A 184 -26.80 15.87 -4.78
CA LEU A 184 -25.71 16.27 -3.89
C LEU A 184 -24.68 17.13 -4.62
N LYS A 185 -24.37 18.30 -4.05
CA LYS A 185 -23.35 19.23 -4.55
C LYS A 185 -22.36 19.50 -3.41
N GLY A 186 -21.11 19.03 -3.54
CA GLY A 186 -20.05 19.28 -2.57
C GLY A 186 -19.38 18.01 -2.01
N GLU A 187 -18.61 18.19 -0.94
CA GLU A 187 -17.87 17.12 -0.27
C GLU A 187 -18.81 16.33 0.66
N THR A 188 -19.12 15.08 0.27
CA THR A 188 -20.12 14.24 0.96
C THR A 188 -19.51 13.13 1.79
N ILE A 189 -18.28 12.72 1.47
CA ILE A 189 -17.56 11.65 2.17
C ILE A 189 -17.19 12.14 3.57
N GLY A 190 -17.25 11.26 4.57
CA GLY A 190 -16.93 11.58 5.96
C GLY A 190 -18.05 12.30 6.71
N HIS A 191 -19.16 12.63 6.05
CA HIS A 191 -20.33 13.25 6.66
C HIS A 191 -21.46 12.24 6.86
N SER A 192 -22.28 12.44 7.89
CA SER A 192 -23.47 11.62 8.12
C SER A 192 -24.48 11.81 7.00
N TYR A 193 -25.09 10.72 6.50
CA TYR A 193 -26.12 10.81 5.46
C TYR A 193 -27.30 11.69 5.87
N LYS A 194 -27.59 11.82 7.17
CA LYS A 194 -28.68 12.65 7.71
C LYS A 194 -28.47 14.15 7.49
N ASN A 195 -27.21 14.58 7.43
CA ASN A 195 -26.84 15.99 7.27
C ASN A 195 -26.67 16.38 5.79
N VAL A 196 -26.44 15.38 4.93
CA VAL A 196 -26.15 15.56 3.51
C VAL A 196 -27.40 15.40 2.65
N LEU A 197 -28.28 14.44 3.01
CA LEU A 197 -29.52 14.18 2.29
C LEU A 197 -30.62 15.16 2.70
N SER A 198 -31.61 15.35 1.84
CA SER A 198 -32.81 16.10 2.20
C SER A 198 -33.56 15.40 3.35
N PRO A 199 -34.28 16.15 4.22
CA PRO A 199 -34.99 15.56 5.37
C PRO A 199 -36.04 14.50 4.99
N GLU A 200 -36.57 14.55 3.78
CA GLU A 200 -37.51 13.54 3.25
C GLU A 200 -36.80 12.23 2.95
N ILE A 201 -35.69 12.29 2.21
CA ILE A 201 -34.90 11.10 1.84
C ILE A 201 -34.26 10.48 3.08
N ALA A 202 -33.74 11.31 4.00
CA ALA A 202 -33.16 10.84 5.25
C ALA A 202 -34.16 10.05 6.10
N ARG A 203 -35.41 10.54 6.22
CA ARG A 203 -36.49 9.84 6.94
C ARG A 203 -36.88 8.52 6.28
N SER A 204 -36.98 8.49 4.96
CA SER A 204 -37.26 7.26 4.22
C SER A 204 -36.14 6.22 4.42
N MET A 205 -34.88 6.63 4.33
CA MET A 205 -33.73 5.76 4.60
C MET A 205 -33.71 5.25 6.05
N GLU A 206 -34.01 6.10 7.04
CA GLU A 206 -34.14 5.69 8.44
C GLU A 206 -35.25 4.65 8.64
N ALA A 207 -36.40 4.82 7.97
CA ALA A 207 -37.49 3.86 8.03
C ALA A 207 -37.08 2.49 7.47
N ILE A 208 -36.39 2.47 6.33
CA ILE A 208 -35.88 1.23 5.70
C ILE A 208 -34.87 0.53 6.63
N VAL A 209 -33.92 1.29 7.19
CA VAL A 209 -32.91 0.75 8.12
C VAL A 209 -33.56 0.26 9.42
N ALA A 210 -34.56 0.95 9.95
CA ALA A 210 -35.28 0.56 11.17
C ALA A 210 -36.10 -0.72 10.94
N GLN A 211 -36.80 -0.82 9.81
CA GLN A 211 -37.55 -2.01 9.41
C GLN A 211 -36.62 -3.22 9.28
N LYS A 212 -35.47 -3.04 8.61
CA LYS A 212 -34.44 -4.08 8.50
C LYS A 212 -33.97 -4.61 9.85
N LYS A 213 -33.69 -3.70 10.80
CA LYS A 213 -33.29 -4.05 12.17
C LYS A 213 -34.36 -4.87 12.89
N LYS A 214 -35.64 -4.55 12.67
CA LYS A 214 -36.79 -5.24 13.26
C LYS A 214 -36.98 -6.64 12.67
N GLU A 215 -36.82 -6.78 11.35
CA GLU A 215 -37.05 -8.03 10.62
C GLU A 215 -35.81 -8.95 10.60
N ARG A 216 -34.64 -8.46 11.04
CA ARG A 216 -33.35 -9.18 11.09
C ARG A 216 -32.92 -9.74 9.72
N VAL A 217 -33.24 -9.01 8.66
CA VAL A 217 -32.88 -9.38 7.28
C VAL A 217 -31.61 -8.63 6.86
N ASP A 218 -30.73 -9.27 6.09
CA ASP A 218 -29.48 -8.65 5.63
C ASP A 218 -29.65 -7.76 4.40
N THR A 219 -30.80 -7.81 3.72
CA THR A 219 -31.15 -6.98 2.56
C THR A 219 -32.61 -6.55 2.63
N VAL A 220 -32.88 -5.27 2.33
CA VAL A 220 -34.23 -4.72 2.15
C VAL A 220 -34.28 -3.98 0.82
N GLU A 221 -35.42 -4.08 0.14
CA GLU A 221 -35.72 -3.42 -1.12
C GLU A 221 -37.00 -2.60 -0.96
N GLU A 222 -36.92 -1.30 -1.28
CA GLU A 222 -38.04 -0.36 -1.13
C GLU A 222 -38.03 0.64 -2.29
N GLN A 223 -39.22 1.00 -2.76
CA GLN A 223 -39.41 1.99 -3.82
C GLN A 223 -39.66 3.36 -3.19
N MET A 224 -38.85 4.35 -3.55
CA MET A 224 -38.99 5.73 -3.09
C MET A 224 -39.09 6.71 -4.24
N GLU A 225 -39.75 7.84 -3.99
CA GLU A 225 -39.73 8.98 -4.89
C GLU A 225 -38.71 10.00 -4.38
N ILE A 226 -37.77 10.36 -5.25
CA ILE A 226 -36.74 11.35 -4.96
C ILE A 226 -37.12 12.65 -5.68
N PRO A 227 -37.25 13.78 -4.97
CA PRO A 227 -37.52 15.06 -5.60
C PRO A 227 -36.38 15.44 -6.56
N GLY A 228 -36.68 15.59 -7.85
CA GLY A 228 -35.74 16.11 -8.85
C GLY A 228 -36.04 17.57 -9.21
N GLU A 229 -35.11 18.23 -9.93
CA GLU A 229 -35.27 19.66 -10.31
C GLU A 229 -36.49 19.92 -11.22
N GLN A 230 -36.86 18.97 -12.09
CA GLN A 230 -38.01 19.10 -13.00
C GLN A 230 -39.12 18.08 -12.74
N PHE A 231 -38.75 16.85 -12.37
CA PHE A 231 -39.69 15.78 -12.09
C PHE A 231 -39.17 14.91 -10.94
N ALA A 232 -40.09 14.31 -10.18
CA ALA A 232 -39.73 13.27 -9.22
C ALA A 232 -39.16 12.04 -9.95
N HIS A 233 -38.06 11.51 -9.42
CA HIS A 233 -37.46 10.25 -9.85
C HIS A 233 -38.06 9.11 -9.04
N THR A 234 -38.45 8.04 -9.71
CA THR A 234 -38.89 6.80 -9.06
C THR A 234 -37.69 5.87 -8.93
N VAL A 235 -37.27 5.61 -7.70
CA VAL A 235 -36.01 4.93 -7.40
C VAL A 235 -36.25 3.70 -6.57
N MET A 236 -35.64 2.60 -6.98
CA MET A 236 -35.60 1.37 -6.20
C MET A 236 -34.31 1.32 -5.40
N VAL A 237 -34.44 1.21 -4.08
CA VAL A 237 -33.31 1.24 -3.16
C VAL A 237 -33.13 -0.13 -2.52
N HIS A 238 -31.96 -0.73 -2.74
CA HIS A 238 -31.54 -1.95 -2.10
C HIS A 238 -30.49 -1.64 -1.03
N ILE A 239 -30.78 -1.92 0.25
CA ILE A 239 -29.84 -1.70 1.35
C ILE A 239 -29.33 -3.05 1.89
N THR A 240 -28.07 -3.35 1.64
CA THR A 240 -27.38 -4.55 2.13
C THR A 240 -26.45 -4.21 3.29
N THR A 241 -26.37 -5.09 4.29
CA THR A 241 -25.45 -4.92 5.41
C THR A 241 -24.11 -5.56 5.06
N LEU A 242 -23.03 -4.79 5.20
CA LEU A 242 -21.67 -5.30 5.08
C LEU A 242 -21.23 -5.86 6.43
N ARG A 243 -20.79 -7.12 6.43
CA ARG A 243 -20.23 -7.79 7.61
C ARG A 243 -18.75 -8.08 7.40
N GLY A 244 -17.98 -7.96 8.47
CA GLY A 244 -16.60 -8.40 8.52
C GLY A 244 -16.48 -9.92 8.63
N GLU A 245 -15.24 -10.42 8.52
CA GLU A 245 -14.93 -11.84 8.74
C GLU A 245 -15.23 -12.31 10.18
N ASP A 246 -15.26 -11.37 11.12
CA ASP A 246 -15.63 -11.56 12.53
C ASP A 246 -17.16 -11.59 12.76
N GLY A 247 -17.97 -11.38 11.72
CA GLY A 247 -19.43 -11.27 11.81
C GLY A 247 -19.93 -9.91 12.28
N GLY A 248 -19.03 -8.98 12.60
CA GLY A 248 -19.33 -7.61 12.99
C GLY A 248 -19.92 -6.81 11.83
N ILE A 249 -20.80 -5.85 12.12
CA ILE A 249 -21.34 -4.94 11.09
C ILE A 249 -20.24 -3.93 10.75
N MET A 250 -19.72 -3.98 9.53
CA MET A 250 -18.77 -3.01 9.00
C MET A 250 -19.48 -1.77 8.44
N GLY A 251 -20.75 -1.91 8.05
CA GLY A 251 -21.53 -0.80 7.52
C GLY A 251 -22.69 -1.24 6.65
N TYR A 252 -23.11 -0.33 5.78
CA TYR A 252 -24.26 -0.54 4.89
C TYR A 252 -23.91 -0.09 3.47
N VAL A 253 -24.44 -0.79 2.47
CA VAL A 253 -24.37 -0.38 1.06
C VAL A 253 -25.79 -0.21 0.55
N ALA A 254 -26.11 0.97 0.07
CA ALA A 254 -27.34 1.30 -0.62
C ALA A 254 -27.09 1.39 -2.13
N VAL A 255 -27.81 0.59 -2.90
CA VAL A 255 -27.83 0.65 -4.37
C VAL A 255 -29.15 1.29 -4.80
N LEU A 256 -29.09 2.37 -5.56
CA LEU A 256 -30.21 3.17 -6.04
C LEU A 256 -30.36 2.97 -7.55
N ASN A 257 -31.44 2.35 -7.98
CA ASN A 257 -31.74 2.14 -9.39
C ASN A 257 -32.85 3.10 -9.85
N ASP A 258 -32.57 3.96 -10.83
CA ASP A 258 -33.58 4.86 -11.40
C ASP A 258 -34.53 4.07 -12.30
N LEU A 259 -35.78 3.91 -11.86
CA LEU A 259 -36.85 3.24 -12.59
C LEU A 259 -37.83 4.23 -13.24
N THR A 260 -37.53 5.53 -13.23
CA THR A 260 -38.45 6.58 -13.70
C THR A 260 -38.97 6.30 -15.11
N ASP A 261 -38.08 6.01 -16.06
CA ASP A 261 -38.47 5.73 -17.45
C ASP A 261 -39.24 4.43 -17.59
N VAL A 262 -38.88 3.41 -16.81
CA VAL A 262 -39.55 2.11 -16.80
C VAL A 262 -40.98 2.26 -16.28
N VAL A 263 -41.15 2.91 -15.14
CA VAL A 263 -42.47 3.14 -14.49
C VAL A 263 -43.34 4.05 -15.36
N ARG A 264 -42.77 5.10 -15.97
CA ARG A 264 -43.49 5.97 -16.92
C ARG A 264 -43.95 5.20 -18.15
N ALA A 265 -43.08 4.37 -18.73
CA ALA A 265 -43.42 3.55 -19.87
C ALA A 265 -44.52 2.52 -19.53
N GLN A 266 -44.44 1.88 -18.35
CA GLN A 266 -45.45 0.97 -17.85
C GLN A 266 -46.80 1.67 -17.64
N ARG A 267 -46.82 2.82 -16.94
CA ARG A 267 -48.03 3.63 -16.75
C ARG A 267 -48.64 4.04 -18.09
N ALA A 268 -47.83 4.49 -19.04
CA ALA A 268 -48.29 4.87 -20.37
C ALA A 268 -48.87 3.67 -21.16
N ARG A 269 -48.33 2.45 -20.98
CA ARG A 269 -48.88 1.24 -21.60
C ARG A 269 -50.21 0.83 -20.96
N ALA A 270 -50.27 0.79 -19.63
CA ALA A 270 -51.49 0.46 -18.91
C ALA A 270 -52.61 1.45 -19.23
N TRP A 271 -52.31 2.75 -19.25
CA TRP A 271 -53.27 3.79 -19.63
C TRP A 271 -53.79 3.62 -21.06
N ARG A 272 -52.94 3.20 -22.01
CA ARG A 272 -53.35 2.92 -23.39
C ARG A 272 -54.30 1.73 -23.49
N GLU A 273 -54.06 0.68 -22.71
CA GLU A 273 -54.94 -0.48 -22.65
C GLU A 273 -56.31 -0.09 -22.07
N VAL A 274 -56.31 0.63 -20.95
CA VAL A 274 -57.53 1.14 -20.31
C VAL A 274 -58.30 2.03 -21.29
N ALA A 275 -57.64 3.00 -21.94
CA ALA A 275 -58.28 3.89 -22.90
C ALA A 275 -58.93 3.13 -24.08
N ARG A 276 -58.27 2.08 -24.58
CA ARG A 276 -58.82 1.21 -25.63
C ARG A 276 -60.05 0.46 -25.14
N ARG A 277 -59.99 -0.15 -23.96
CA ARG A 277 -61.10 -0.90 -23.38
C ARG A 277 -62.31 0.00 -23.15
N VAL A 278 -62.10 1.15 -22.50
CA VAL A 278 -63.15 2.16 -22.27
C VAL A 278 -63.75 2.64 -23.60
N ALA A 279 -62.94 2.87 -24.63
CA ALA A 279 -63.46 3.26 -25.94
C ALA A 279 -64.33 2.18 -26.59
N HIS A 280 -63.98 0.90 -26.46
CA HIS A 280 -64.83 -0.20 -26.91
C HIS A 280 -66.14 -0.28 -26.10
N GLU A 281 -66.05 -0.19 -24.78
CA GLU A 281 -67.21 -0.26 -23.89
C GLU A 281 -68.18 0.91 -24.07
N ILE A 282 -67.71 2.10 -24.45
CA ILE A 282 -68.58 3.24 -24.78
C ILE A 282 -69.19 3.11 -26.19
N LYS A 283 -68.47 2.56 -27.18
CA LYS A 283 -69.02 2.33 -28.54
C LYS A 283 -70.17 1.31 -28.55
N ASN A 284 -70.11 0.33 -27.67
CA ASN A 284 -71.09 -0.75 -27.58
C ASN A 284 -72.53 -0.28 -27.29
N PRO A 285 -72.81 0.61 -26.31
CA PRO A 285 -74.15 1.17 -26.10
C PRO A 285 -74.51 2.25 -27.13
N LEU A 286 -73.54 3.00 -27.66
CA LEU A 286 -73.82 4.08 -28.63
C LEU A 286 -74.39 3.55 -29.96
N THR A 287 -73.92 2.39 -30.43
CA THR A 287 -74.36 1.86 -31.73
C THR A 287 -75.84 1.42 -31.74
N PRO A 288 -76.35 0.68 -30.73
CA PRO A 288 -77.79 0.40 -30.59
C PRO A 288 -78.64 1.64 -30.34
N ILE A 289 -78.14 2.65 -29.60
CA ILE A 289 -78.86 3.93 -29.41
C ILE A 289 -79.05 4.62 -30.76
N GLN A 290 -77.99 4.70 -31.57
CA GLN A 290 -78.04 5.26 -32.92
C GLN A 290 -79.01 4.50 -33.82
N LEU A 291 -78.94 3.17 -33.83
CA LEU A 291 -79.82 2.32 -34.65
C LEU A 291 -81.27 2.41 -34.20
N SER A 292 -81.53 2.48 -32.90
CA SER A 292 -82.88 2.66 -32.35
C SER A 292 -83.46 4.01 -32.76
N ALA A 293 -82.68 5.09 -32.67
CA ALA A 293 -83.10 6.41 -33.12
C ALA A 293 -83.35 6.45 -34.65
N GLN A 294 -82.47 5.85 -35.46
CA GLN A 294 -82.65 5.72 -36.90
C GLN A 294 -83.89 4.90 -37.27
N ARG A 295 -84.17 3.81 -36.53
CA ARG A 295 -85.37 2.98 -36.72
C ARG A 295 -86.65 3.71 -36.34
N LEU A 296 -86.65 4.43 -35.21
CA LEU A 296 -87.78 5.27 -34.80
C LEU A 296 -88.11 6.30 -35.89
N ARG A 297 -87.10 7.03 -36.35
CA ARG A 297 -87.23 8.00 -37.43
C ARG A 297 -87.81 7.37 -38.70
N ARG A 298 -87.19 6.28 -39.19
CA ARG A 298 -87.59 5.63 -40.46
C ARG A 298 -88.99 5.00 -40.41
N ARG A 299 -89.45 4.56 -39.24
CA ARG A 299 -90.75 3.87 -39.10
C ARG A 299 -91.90 4.79 -38.77
N TYR A 300 -91.67 5.92 -38.10
CA TYR A 300 -92.76 6.74 -37.57
C TYR A 300 -92.77 8.18 -38.11
N ALA A 301 -91.71 8.67 -38.77
CA ALA A 301 -91.69 10.03 -39.32
C ALA A 301 -92.78 10.27 -40.37
N ASP A 302 -93.08 9.28 -41.21
CA ASP A 302 -94.07 9.40 -42.29
C ASP A 302 -95.50 8.98 -41.86
N LEU A 303 -95.69 8.54 -40.61
CA LEU A 303 -96.91 7.88 -40.12
C LEU A 303 -97.68 8.71 -39.07
N LEU A 304 -97.12 9.82 -38.60
CA LEU A 304 -97.71 10.70 -37.57
C LEU A 304 -98.33 11.94 -38.22
N GLU A 305 -99.36 12.51 -37.58
CA GLU A 305 -100.00 13.76 -38.03
C GLU A 305 -99.01 14.93 -38.08
N THR A 306 -99.26 15.90 -38.96
CA THR A 306 -98.42 17.10 -39.14
C THR A 306 -98.30 17.88 -37.83
N GLY A 307 -97.13 17.77 -37.19
CA GLY A 307 -96.82 18.30 -35.85
C GLY A 307 -95.96 17.33 -35.04
N ASP A 308 -96.50 16.14 -34.72
CA ASP A 308 -95.78 15.12 -33.94
C ASP A 308 -94.66 14.43 -34.73
N GLY A 309 -94.83 14.29 -36.05
CA GLY A 309 -93.81 13.75 -36.95
C GLY A 309 -92.57 14.63 -37.06
N GLU A 310 -92.74 15.96 -37.12
CA GLU A 310 -91.63 16.92 -37.17
C GLU A 310 -90.81 16.91 -35.87
N VAL A 311 -91.49 16.90 -34.71
CA VAL A 311 -90.84 16.83 -33.39
C VAL A 311 -90.04 15.53 -33.24
N LEU A 312 -90.58 14.40 -33.72
CA LEU A 312 -89.90 13.12 -33.70
C LEU A 312 -88.66 13.10 -34.62
N ASP A 313 -88.78 13.65 -35.84
CA ASP A 313 -87.65 13.75 -36.77
C ASP A 313 -86.52 14.63 -36.21
N GLU A 314 -86.86 15.80 -35.65
CA GLU A 314 -85.89 16.70 -35.02
C GLU A 314 -85.20 16.04 -33.82
N SER A 315 -85.97 15.40 -32.94
CA SER A 315 -85.45 14.72 -31.75
C SER A 315 -84.53 13.56 -32.12
N THR A 316 -84.93 12.70 -33.06
CA THR A 316 -84.11 11.56 -33.50
C THR A 316 -82.87 12.00 -34.25
N ARG A 317 -82.96 13.06 -35.08
CA ARG A 317 -81.80 13.67 -35.75
C ARG A 317 -80.80 14.24 -34.74
N THR A 318 -81.28 14.90 -33.69
CA THR A 318 -80.44 15.41 -32.60
C THR A 318 -79.74 14.27 -31.86
N ILE A 319 -80.44 13.19 -31.51
CA ILE A 319 -79.85 12.00 -30.85
C ILE A 319 -78.76 11.38 -31.74
N ILE A 320 -79.04 11.21 -33.05
CA ILE A 320 -78.06 10.66 -34.00
C ILE A 320 -76.80 11.56 -34.04
N ALA A 321 -76.98 12.88 -34.18
CA ALA A 321 -75.87 13.82 -34.21
C ALA A 321 -75.03 13.82 -32.92
N GLN A 322 -75.68 13.74 -31.75
CA GLN A 322 -74.99 13.65 -30.46
C GLN A 322 -74.22 12.34 -30.30
N VAL A 323 -74.81 11.22 -30.73
CA VAL A 323 -74.14 9.90 -30.71
C VAL A 323 -72.96 9.86 -31.67
N ASP A 324 -73.07 10.48 -32.85
CA ASP A 324 -71.96 10.60 -33.81
C ASP A 324 -70.82 11.48 -33.26
N GLY A 325 -71.15 12.59 -32.60
CA GLY A 325 -70.17 13.42 -31.89
C GLY A 325 -69.45 12.65 -30.77
N LEU A 326 -70.18 11.89 -29.95
CA LEU A 326 -69.61 11.01 -28.92
C LEU A 326 -68.73 9.92 -29.52
N LYS A 327 -69.16 9.26 -30.61
CA LYS A 327 -68.35 8.27 -31.33
C LYS A 327 -67.05 8.88 -31.85
N TYR A 328 -67.08 10.11 -32.36
CA TYR A 328 -65.90 10.82 -32.81
C TYR A 328 -64.93 11.09 -31.65
N MET A 329 -65.40 11.67 -30.54
CA MET A 329 -64.54 11.93 -29.37
C MET A 329 -63.94 10.65 -28.78
N VAL A 330 -64.73 9.58 -28.70
CA VAL A 330 -64.27 8.27 -28.21
C VAL A 330 -63.24 7.63 -29.16
N ASN A 331 -63.41 7.84 -30.47
CA ASN A 331 -62.42 7.42 -31.47
C ASN A 331 -61.10 8.19 -31.32
N GLU A 332 -61.16 9.51 -31.14
CA GLU A 332 -59.96 10.33 -30.93
C GLU A 332 -59.25 10.00 -29.62
N PHE A 333 -60.00 9.79 -28.52
CA PHE A 333 -59.44 9.30 -27.26
C PHE A 333 -58.73 7.94 -27.41
N SER A 334 -59.30 7.02 -28.18
CA SER A 334 -58.68 5.73 -28.50
C SER A 334 -57.47 5.85 -29.44
N ARG A 335 -57.47 6.84 -30.35
CA ARG A 335 -56.36 7.15 -31.26
C ARG A 335 -55.19 7.82 -30.55
N PHE A 336 -55.41 8.64 -29.54
CA PHE A 336 -54.34 9.14 -28.67
C PHE A 336 -53.58 7.98 -28.00
N ALA A 337 -54.28 6.88 -27.72
CA ALA A 337 -53.66 5.63 -27.25
C ALA A 337 -52.94 4.82 -28.36
N LYS A 338 -53.04 5.23 -29.63
CA LYS A 338 -52.34 4.72 -30.81
C LYS A 338 -51.51 5.84 -31.45
N LEU A 339 -50.36 6.20 -30.87
CA LEU A 339 -49.30 6.71 -31.74
C LEU A 339 -48.91 5.57 -32.71
N PRO A 340 -48.96 5.77 -34.04
CA PRO A 340 -48.52 4.76 -34.98
C PRO A 340 -47.05 4.42 -34.69
N GLU A 341 -46.67 3.14 -34.88
CA GLU A 341 -45.27 2.74 -34.73
C GLU A 341 -44.40 3.59 -35.64
N SER A 342 -43.37 4.22 -35.06
CA SER A 342 -42.39 5.00 -35.82
C SER A 342 -41.68 4.09 -36.80
N ARG A 343 -41.92 4.30 -38.10
CA ARG A 343 -41.21 3.64 -39.20
C ARG A 343 -40.30 4.66 -39.88
N PRO A 344 -39.14 4.98 -39.29
CA PRO A 344 -38.22 5.92 -39.91
C PRO A 344 -37.71 5.32 -41.23
N ALA A 345 -37.93 6.06 -42.31
CA ALA A 345 -37.39 5.76 -43.63
C ALA A 345 -36.63 7.00 -44.14
N PRO A 346 -35.54 6.83 -44.91
CA PRO A 346 -34.91 7.95 -45.58
C PRO A 346 -35.94 8.65 -46.47
N ALA A 347 -36.22 9.92 -46.19
CA ALA A 347 -37.16 10.74 -46.94
C ALA A 347 -36.55 12.11 -47.21
N GLN A 348 -36.85 12.69 -48.37
CA GLN A 348 -36.47 14.07 -48.67
C GLN A 348 -37.38 15.02 -47.90
N PHE A 349 -36.79 15.97 -47.17
CA PHE A 349 -37.54 16.86 -46.29
C PHE A 349 -38.48 17.80 -47.05
N ASN A 350 -38.01 18.39 -48.17
CA ASN A 350 -38.78 19.41 -48.90
C ASN A 350 -40.12 18.91 -49.46
N PRO A 351 -40.21 17.74 -50.12
CA PRO A 351 -41.49 17.21 -50.61
C PRO A 351 -42.52 16.97 -49.49
N VAL A 352 -42.07 16.50 -48.32
CA VAL A 352 -42.96 16.26 -47.17
C VAL A 352 -43.52 17.57 -46.64
N VAL A 353 -42.71 18.62 -46.58
CA VAL A 353 -43.15 19.95 -46.15
C VAL A 353 -44.13 20.56 -47.14
N GLU A 354 -43.89 20.43 -48.46
CA GLU A 354 -44.81 20.94 -49.49
C GLU A 354 -46.15 20.21 -49.50
N GLU A 355 -46.15 18.88 -49.33
CA GLU A 355 -47.37 18.08 -49.21
C GLU A 355 -48.23 18.54 -48.01
N VAL A 356 -47.59 18.74 -46.85
CA VAL A 356 -48.28 19.22 -45.65
C VAL A 356 -48.74 20.67 -45.83
N ALA A 357 -47.91 21.55 -46.39
CA ALA A 357 -48.28 22.94 -46.63
C ALA A 357 -49.44 23.08 -47.63
N GLY A 358 -49.54 22.17 -48.61
CA GLY A 358 -50.65 22.11 -49.57
C GLY A 358 -52.00 21.83 -48.92
N LEU A 359 -52.04 21.06 -47.82
CA LEU A 359 -53.27 20.78 -47.07
C LEU A 359 -53.84 21.99 -46.32
N TYR A 360 -53.01 23.02 -46.07
CA TYR A 360 -53.39 24.23 -45.32
C TYR A 360 -53.45 25.50 -46.19
N ARG A 361 -53.20 25.37 -47.50
CA ARG A 361 -53.46 26.46 -48.45
C ARG A 361 -54.90 26.34 -48.92
N THR A 362 -55.78 26.97 -48.16
CA THR A 362 -57.15 27.29 -48.60
C THR A 362 -57.15 28.39 -49.64
#